data_AF-A0AAD2CE73-F1
#
_entry.id   AF-A0AAD2CE73-F1
#
_cell.length_a   1.000
_cell.length_b   1.000
_cell.length_c   1.000
_cell.angle_alpha   90.00
_cell.angle_beta   90.00
_cell.angle_gamma   90.00
#
_symmetry.space_group_name_H-M   'P 1'
#
loop_
_entity.id
_entity.type
_entity.pdbx_description
1 polymer ?
#
loop_
_entity_poly.entity_id
_entity_poly.type
_entity_poly.pdbx_seq_one_letter_code
_entity_poly.pdbx_strand_id
1 'polypeptide(L)'
;MVKKRKPIKLDNTLTRNSIFAPSREAMKKAHVTEPSHHGPMPKISEPRADISAVSSHVHCTTNQNRGCNAPLVQDDGARSAKRKPIKLDNTLTRNSIFAPSREAMKKAHVTEPSHHGPMPKISEPRADISAVSSHVHCTTNQNRGCNAPLVQDDGARSAKKIRKSAGSRRKLATIRRHRGCVRTATGDRNQWTPPEIYSIPTARNRRARNRYQAPFCHKLRRGGTLKVYPNLLSEDELKSLLEEILSSGFFRQYKVQGQDEPRLHYLLNDKATCDEFALQPGYRYARVTTKARPLSQSPLLASLSKKLAAASGIDRWNIGVSPVLYRDSKDGMGGHADNDQGETLILCLVLASPDEARPVVITPNPKESKLQDGDEKIELILRAGDAYVMDGEMQKYYLHSVPKRNRDEEEQDHADKRRISVVFRAGDEVFVKRDSGRPCKNLSAKPRPTQTFGRINELFEGHLYTRSKLFNLNAHRVQQRGISGNRKTGADAIIISGRRKDNFEQDNFRFLEYAAEGRIGAIGLVESYNKRLPIRVFRSSTYRSRYRAIPKSIHKDKRTKYRYDGLYKIVSYTKPVVQKGAFVFELHRSKVGSDPYSNLIRNKEMLDLCPAPGKKNIQASDKTV
;
A
#
# COMPACT_ATOMS: atom_id res chain seq x y z
N MET A 1 -23.47 57.16 -10.22
CA MET A 1 -24.88 56.69 -10.16
C MET A 1 -25.03 55.71 -8.99
N VAL A 2 -25.52 56.19 -7.85
CA VAL A 2 -25.75 55.41 -6.63
C VAL A 2 -27.26 55.30 -6.43
N LYS A 3 -27.84 54.11 -6.57
CA LYS A 3 -29.28 53.89 -6.31
C LYS A 3 -29.49 53.43 -4.87
N LYS A 4 -30.00 54.36 -4.04
CA LYS A 4 -30.53 54.11 -2.69
C LYS A 4 -31.73 53.15 -2.75
N ARG A 5 -31.75 52.11 -1.91
CA ARG A 5 -32.92 51.24 -1.68
C ARG A 5 -33.72 51.73 -0.46
N LYS A 6 -35.04 51.79 -0.61
CA LYS A 6 -36.03 52.13 0.43
C LYS A 6 -36.30 50.91 1.34
N PRO A 7 -36.70 51.12 2.62
CA PRO A 7 -37.06 50.03 3.52
C PRO A 7 -38.51 49.57 3.31
N ILE A 8 -38.76 48.27 3.46
CA ILE A 8 -40.08 47.64 3.40
C ILE A 8 -40.60 47.50 4.84
N LYS A 9 -41.85 47.94 5.06
CA LYS A 9 -42.61 47.79 6.30
C LYS A 9 -43.11 46.35 6.45
N LEU A 10 -43.10 45.83 7.67
CA LEU A 10 -43.79 44.60 8.07
C LEU A 10 -45.19 44.97 8.57
N ASP A 11 -46.22 44.38 7.99
CA ASP A 11 -47.58 44.37 8.53
C ASP A 11 -47.81 43.10 9.35
N ASN A 12 -48.29 43.32 10.58
CA ASN A 12 -48.85 42.33 11.49
C ASN A 12 -50.36 42.29 11.30
N THR A 13 -50.93 41.15 10.91
CA THR A 13 -52.34 40.85 11.21
C THR A 13 -52.51 39.36 11.51
N LEU A 14 -53.27 39.11 12.58
CA LEU A 14 -53.61 37.83 13.18
C LEU A 14 -54.49 36.94 12.28
N THR A 15 -54.47 35.63 12.53
CA THR A 15 -55.72 34.89 12.82
C THR A 15 -55.43 33.60 13.60
N ARG A 16 -56.22 33.42 14.67
CA ARG A 16 -56.36 32.21 15.50
C ARG A 16 -57.11 31.13 14.71
N ASN A 17 -56.79 29.85 14.96
CA ASN A 17 -57.76 28.78 15.24
C ASN A 17 -57.05 27.50 15.73
N SER A 18 -57.14 27.30 17.04
CA SER A 18 -57.60 26.11 17.78
C SER A 18 -57.46 24.67 17.22
N ILE A 19 -57.11 23.77 18.17
CA ILE A 19 -57.66 22.42 18.44
C ILE A 19 -56.74 21.17 18.29
N PHE A 20 -56.71 20.42 19.40
CA PHE A 20 -56.34 19.01 19.71
C PHE A 20 -54.89 18.53 19.73
N ALA A 21 -54.38 18.36 20.96
CA ALA A 21 -53.40 17.35 21.35
C ALA A 21 -54.12 16.11 21.92
N PRO A 22 -53.54 14.90 21.82
CA PRO A 22 -53.84 13.83 22.75
C PRO A 22 -52.67 13.52 23.69
N SER A 23 -53.07 13.13 24.90
CA SER A 23 -52.29 12.85 26.09
C SER A 23 -51.55 11.52 26.05
N ARG A 24 -50.53 11.44 26.92
CA ARG A 24 -49.96 10.20 27.46
C ARG A 24 -50.95 9.62 28.48
N GLU A 25 -51.37 8.37 28.30
CA GLU A 25 -51.51 7.36 29.36
C GLU A 25 -52.04 6.02 28.79
N ALA A 26 -51.80 4.94 29.55
CA ALA A 26 -52.21 3.54 29.33
C ALA A 26 -51.23 2.60 28.57
N MET A 27 -50.16 2.20 29.27
CA MET A 27 -49.54 0.87 29.11
C MET A 27 -49.84 0.05 30.38
N LYS A 28 -50.75 -0.91 30.28
CA LYS A 28 -50.84 -2.05 31.20
C LYS A 28 -51.38 -3.28 30.46
N LYS A 29 -50.65 -4.39 30.65
CA LYS A 29 -51.03 -5.80 30.46
C LYS A 29 -51.14 -6.31 29.01
N ALA A 30 -50.12 -7.08 28.60
CA ALA A 30 -50.31 -8.26 27.76
C ALA A 30 -49.42 -9.38 28.30
N HIS A 31 -50.07 -10.48 28.66
CA HIS A 31 -49.50 -11.70 29.21
C HIS A 31 -48.61 -12.41 28.18
N VAL A 32 -47.49 -12.91 28.68
CA VAL A 32 -46.62 -13.90 28.04
C VAL A 32 -47.37 -15.24 28.00
N THR A 33 -47.46 -15.85 26.82
CA THR A 33 -47.71 -17.28 26.64
C THR A 33 -46.66 -17.82 25.66
N GLU A 34 -45.73 -18.61 26.18
CA GLU A 34 -44.83 -19.45 25.40
C GLU A 34 -45.55 -20.74 24.99
N PRO A 35 -45.36 -21.25 23.76
CA PRO A 35 -45.54 -22.66 23.49
C PRO A 35 -44.19 -23.38 23.47
N SER A 36 -44.04 -24.29 24.41
CA SER A 36 -43.01 -25.32 24.46
C SER A 36 -43.30 -26.42 23.44
N HIS A 37 -42.42 -26.61 22.46
CA HIS A 37 -42.37 -27.82 21.64
C HIS A 37 -40.93 -28.31 21.52
N HIS A 38 -40.56 -29.23 22.40
CA HIS A 38 -39.41 -30.12 22.23
C HIS A 38 -39.89 -31.41 21.55
N GLY A 39 -39.44 -31.62 20.31
CA GLY A 39 -39.43 -32.93 19.66
C GLY A 39 -37.98 -33.40 19.48
N PRO A 40 -37.66 -34.70 19.64
CA PRO A 40 -36.28 -35.19 19.64
C PRO A 40 -35.74 -35.34 18.21
N MET A 41 -34.52 -34.84 17.99
CA MET A 41 -33.72 -35.08 16.78
C MET A 41 -32.88 -36.37 16.93
N PRO A 42 -32.69 -37.14 15.85
CA PRO A 42 -31.99 -38.42 15.88
C PRO A 42 -30.46 -38.24 15.98
N LYS A 43 -29.82 -39.16 16.73
CA LYS A 43 -28.37 -39.27 16.89
C LYS A 43 -27.71 -39.62 15.55
N ILE A 44 -26.82 -38.75 15.08
CA ILE A 44 -25.88 -39.06 14.00
C ILE A 44 -24.57 -39.48 14.67
N SER A 45 -24.15 -40.71 14.40
CA SER A 45 -22.88 -41.31 14.81
C SER A 45 -21.71 -40.68 14.04
N GLU A 46 -20.73 -40.14 14.77
CA GLU A 46 -19.43 -39.78 14.21
C GLU A 46 -18.51 -41.01 14.11
N PRO A 47 -17.70 -41.15 13.04
CA PRO A 47 -16.68 -42.17 12.96
C PRO A 47 -15.40 -41.73 13.69
N ARG A 48 -14.88 -42.63 14.53
CA ARG A 48 -13.56 -42.54 15.16
C ARG A 48 -12.47 -42.63 14.09
N ALA A 49 -11.53 -41.69 14.11
CA ALA A 49 -10.23 -41.82 13.45
C ALA A 49 -9.14 -41.79 14.54
N ASP A 50 -8.49 -42.94 14.72
CA ASP A 50 -7.31 -43.11 15.53
C ASP A 50 -6.11 -42.43 14.86
N ILE A 51 -5.49 -41.48 15.55
CA ILE A 51 -4.12 -41.02 15.23
C ILE A 51 -3.34 -40.97 16.54
N SER A 52 -2.43 -41.93 16.69
CA SER A 52 -1.40 -41.98 17.71
C SER A 52 -0.37 -40.86 17.49
N ALA A 53 -0.27 -39.93 18.44
CA ALA A 53 0.83 -38.97 18.51
C ALA A 53 1.67 -39.25 19.76
N VAL A 54 2.91 -39.65 19.54
CA VAL A 54 3.97 -39.77 20.56
C VAL A 54 4.39 -38.36 20.98
N SER A 55 4.08 -37.99 22.23
CA SER A 55 4.48 -36.73 22.85
C SER A 55 5.72 -36.96 23.72
N SER A 56 6.89 -36.48 23.27
CA SER A 56 8.07 -36.28 24.13
C SER A 56 7.95 -34.94 24.85
N HIS A 57 7.67 -34.99 26.16
CA HIS A 57 7.70 -33.84 27.07
C HIS A 57 9.15 -33.38 27.30
N VAL A 58 9.40 -32.09 27.09
CA VAL A 58 10.55 -31.37 27.66
C VAL A 58 10.01 -30.33 28.63
N HIS A 59 10.29 -30.54 29.91
CA HIS A 59 10.04 -29.58 30.98
C HIS A 59 10.93 -28.35 30.81
N CYS A 60 10.33 -27.15 30.83
CA CYS A 60 11.06 -25.92 31.09
C CYS A 60 10.37 -25.17 32.24
N THR A 61 11.09 -25.06 33.34
CA THR A 61 10.68 -24.41 34.60
C THR A 61 10.59 -22.90 34.42
N THR A 62 9.41 -22.32 34.66
CA THR A 62 9.22 -20.87 34.78
C THR A 62 9.63 -20.38 36.16
N ASN A 63 10.62 -19.51 36.20
CA ASN A 63 11.08 -18.83 37.40
C ASN A 63 10.22 -17.58 37.66
N GLN A 64 9.59 -17.53 38.84
CA GLN A 64 8.80 -16.41 39.33
C GLN A 64 9.73 -15.27 39.74
N ASN A 65 9.46 -14.04 39.30
CA ASN A 65 10.01 -12.85 39.95
C ASN A 65 8.97 -11.71 40.02
N ARG A 66 8.48 -11.56 41.26
CA ARG A 66 8.16 -10.35 42.03
C ARG A 66 7.61 -9.12 41.30
N GLY A 67 6.35 -8.81 41.62
CA GLY A 67 5.68 -7.56 41.29
C GLY A 67 6.13 -6.39 42.15
N CYS A 68 6.10 -5.21 41.54
CA CYS A 68 6.13 -3.92 42.21
C CYS A 68 4.73 -3.29 42.12
N ASN A 69 4.12 -3.06 43.29
CA ASN A 69 2.88 -2.32 43.46
C ASN A 69 3.11 -0.83 43.14
N ALA A 70 2.20 -0.24 42.36
CA ALA A 70 2.07 1.21 42.22
C ALA A 70 0.72 1.63 42.84
N PRO A 71 0.67 2.72 43.65
CA PRO A 71 -0.52 3.08 44.39
C PRO A 71 -1.56 3.78 43.49
N LEU A 72 -2.84 3.46 43.74
CA LEU A 72 -4.00 4.23 43.28
C LEU A 72 -3.97 5.63 43.92
N VAL A 73 -3.93 6.67 43.09
CA VAL A 73 -4.27 8.03 43.49
C VAL A 73 -5.70 8.31 43.05
N GLN A 74 -6.56 8.59 44.02
CA GLN A 74 -7.89 9.17 43.84
C GLN A 74 -7.71 10.62 43.37
N ASP A 75 -8.41 11.01 42.32
CA ASP A 75 -8.38 12.37 41.79
C ASP A 75 -9.76 13.01 41.99
N ASP A 76 -9.80 13.95 42.93
CA ASP A 76 -10.98 14.75 43.27
C ASP A 76 -11.22 15.84 42.22
N GLY A 77 -12.50 16.09 41.98
CA GLY A 77 -12.96 17.03 40.97
C GLY A 77 -12.61 18.49 41.26
N ALA A 78 -12.13 19.19 40.23
CA ALA A 78 -12.17 20.65 40.19
C ALA A 78 -12.66 21.16 38.83
N ARG A 79 -13.80 21.87 38.88
CA ARG A 79 -14.35 22.67 37.80
C ARG A 79 -13.36 23.77 37.40
N SER A 80 -13.11 23.94 36.10
CA SER A 80 -12.48 25.17 35.59
C SER A 80 -13.08 25.61 34.25
N ALA A 81 -13.11 26.93 34.11
CA ALA A 81 -14.05 27.71 33.33
C ALA A 81 -13.74 27.76 31.82
N LYS A 82 -14.83 28.00 31.06
CA LYS A 82 -14.83 28.26 29.61
C LYS A 82 -14.01 29.52 29.29
N ARG A 83 -12.90 29.37 28.56
CA ARG A 83 -12.26 30.47 27.81
C ARG A 83 -12.60 30.36 26.32
N LYS A 84 -13.06 31.49 25.76
CA LYS A 84 -13.41 31.68 24.34
C LYS A 84 -12.14 31.69 23.47
N PRO A 85 -12.17 31.17 22.23
CA PRO A 85 -11.03 31.26 21.33
C PRO A 85 -10.96 32.63 20.64
N ILE A 86 -9.78 33.24 20.72
CA ILE A 86 -9.37 34.42 19.95
C ILE A 86 -9.09 33.96 18.51
N LYS A 87 -9.66 34.65 17.53
CA LYS A 87 -9.37 34.48 16.10
C LYS A 87 -8.09 35.24 15.77
N LEU A 88 -7.12 34.55 15.16
CA LEU A 88 -6.00 35.18 14.47
C LEU A 88 -6.25 35.05 12.96
N ASP A 89 -6.43 36.20 12.32
CA ASP A 89 -6.44 36.35 10.86
C ASP A 89 -5.01 36.25 10.35
N ASN A 90 -4.77 35.32 9.42
CA ASN A 90 -3.55 35.27 8.61
C ASN A 90 -3.95 35.33 7.14
N THR A 91 -4.08 36.55 6.63
CA THR A 91 -4.00 36.88 5.21
C THR A 91 -2.60 37.40 4.95
N LEU A 92 -1.77 36.66 4.21
CA LEU A 92 -0.71 37.27 3.39
C LEU A 92 -0.36 36.37 2.20
N THR A 93 -0.29 37.05 1.07
CA THR A 93 -0.31 36.63 -0.32
C THR A 93 1.05 36.17 -0.83
N ARG A 94 1.02 35.24 -1.78
CA ARG A 94 2.12 34.91 -2.72
C ARG A 94 2.33 36.04 -3.72
N ASN A 95 3.60 36.34 -4.08
CA ASN A 95 4.08 36.51 -5.46
C ASN A 95 5.61 36.74 -5.55
N SER A 96 6.22 36.13 -6.60
CA SER A 96 7.42 36.47 -7.41
C SER A 96 8.82 36.47 -6.75
N ILE A 97 9.72 35.54 -7.09
CA ILE A 97 10.68 35.53 -8.25
C ILE A 97 11.57 36.79 -8.29
N PHE A 98 12.85 36.66 -7.90
CA PHE A 98 14.05 37.12 -8.64
C PHE A 98 15.33 36.54 -7.98
N ALA A 99 16.32 36.22 -8.82
CA ALA A 99 17.64 35.66 -8.49
C ALA A 99 18.64 36.75 -7.99
N PRO A 100 19.84 36.39 -7.47
CA PRO A 100 20.59 37.21 -6.51
C PRO A 100 21.65 38.12 -7.15
N SER A 101 21.97 39.24 -6.49
CA SER A 101 23.21 40.00 -6.72
C SER A 101 24.11 39.98 -5.48
N ARG A 102 25.41 39.96 -5.75
CA ARG A 102 26.54 40.03 -4.80
C ARG A 102 26.67 41.43 -4.16
N GLU A 103 27.51 41.46 -3.12
CA GLU A 103 28.18 42.59 -2.48
C GLU A 103 27.38 43.43 -1.45
N ALA A 104 27.73 43.29 -0.18
CA ALA A 104 28.64 44.23 0.49
C ALA A 104 28.96 43.78 1.92
N MET A 105 30.26 43.72 2.22
CA MET A 105 30.82 43.66 3.57
C MET A 105 30.40 44.88 4.40
N LYS A 106 30.13 44.69 5.69
CA LYS A 106 30.59 45.61 6.75
C LYS A 106 30.54 44.95 8.13
N LYS A 107 31.75 44.72 8.65
CA LYS A 107 32.23 44.75 10.04
C LYS A 107 31.17 44.85 11.16
N ALA A 108 31.19 43.87 12.05
CA ALA A 108 30.95 44.09 13.47
C ALA A 108 31.88 43.18 14.29
N HIS A 109 32.88 43.80 14.92
CA HIS A 109 33.62 43.25 16.04
C HIS A 109 32.65 42.99 17.19
N VAL A 110 32.63 41.77 17.73
CA VAL A 110 32.19 41.53 19.11
C VAL A 110 33.15 40.51 19.74
N THR A 111 33.78 41.02 20.79
CA THR A 111 34.58 40.45 21.87
C THR A 111 34.30 39.00 22.27
N GLU A 112 35.38 38.22 22.38
CA GLU A 112 35.48 37.00 23.19
C GLU A 112 35.44 37.31 24.70
N PRO A 113 34.97 36.37 25.52
CA PRO A 113 35.53 36.17 26.85
C PRO A 113 36.22 34.80 26.96
N SER A 114 37.52 34.88 27.17
CA SER A 114 38.42 33.81 27.58
C SER A 114 38.13 33.37 29.01
N HIS A 115 37.72 32.11 29.22
CA HIS A 115 37.91 31.39 30.49
C HIS A 115 37.87 29.88 30.20
N HIS A 116 38.99 29.19 30.40
CA HIS A 116 39.08 27.97 31.21
C HIS A 116 40.54 27.50 31.31
N GLY A 117 40.98 27.29 32.54
CA GLY A 117 42.33 26.86 32.91
C GLY A 117 42.61 25.37 32.64
N PRO A 118 43.84 24.92 32.97
CA PRO A 118 44.39 23.66 32.49
C PRO A 118 43.85 22.44 33.26
N MET A 119 43.39 21.43 32.52
CA MET A 119 43.08 20.09 33.03
C MET A 119 44.33 19.18 32.95
N PRO A 120 44.50 18.25 33.92
CA PRO A 120 45.70 17.44 34.06
C PRO A 120 45.78 16.28 33.05
N LYS A 121 47.02 15.96 32.67
CA LYS A 121 47.41 14.86 31.79
C LYS A 121 46.98 13.51 32.39
N ILE A 122 46.16 12.76 31.67
CA ILE A 122 45.92 11.34 31.90
C ILE A 122 46.65 10.57 30.81
N SER A 123 47.55 9.69 31.23
CA SER A 123 48.35 8.77 30.43
C SER A 123 47.48 7.66 29.83
N GLU A 124 47.53 7.51 28.51
CA GLU A 124 47.02 6.32 27.80
C GLU A 124 47.98 5.13 27.94
N PRO A 125 47.49 3.89 28.14
CA PRO A 125 48.27 2.69 27.92
C PRO A 125 48.29 2.32 26.43
N ARG A 126 49.50 2.22 25.87
CA ARG A 126 49.80 1.67 24.55
C ARG A 126 49.38 0.19 24.49
N ALA A 127 48.55 -0.16 23.51
CA ALA A 127 48.36 -1.54 23.08
C ALA A 127 48.97 -1.70 21.68
N ASP A 128 49.99 -2.55 21.59
CA ASP A 128 50.64 -2.96 20.36
C ASP A 128 49.66 -3.69 19.44
N ILE A 129 49.47 -3.18 18.23
CA ILE A 129 48.83 -3.91 17.13
C ILE A 129 49.85 -3.98 16.00
N SER A 130 50.33 -5.20 15.76
CA SER A 130 51.18 -5.58 14.64
C SER A 130 50.44 -5.40 13.31
N ALA A 131 50.97 -4.51 12.47
CA ALA A 131 50.53 -4.33 11.10
C ALA A 131 51.12 -5.41 10.19
N VAL A 132 50.26 -6.28 9.65
CA VAL A 132 50.61 -7.13 8.50
C VAL A 132 50.28 -6.36 7.23
N SER A 133 51.30 -5.76 6.63
CA SER A 133 51.26 -5.14 5.31
C SER A 133 51.39 -6.21 4.24
N SER A 134 50.34 -6.43 3.44
CA SER A 134 50.45 -7.16 2.17
C SER A 134 50.17 -6.21 1.02
N HIS A 135 51.25 -5.66 0.45
CA HIS A 135 51.27 -4.97 -0.83
C HIS A 135 50.90 -5.96 -1.96
N VAL A 136 49.87 -5.64 -2.73
CA VAL A 136 49.59 -6.30 -4.02
C VAL A 136 49.88 -5.29 -5.13
N HIS A 137 50.99 -5.49 -5.81
CA HIS A 137 51.34 -4.79 -7.06
C HIS A 137 50.35 -5.18 -8.15
N CYS A 138 49.73 -4.17 -8.77
CA CYS A 138 48.94 -4.32 -9.99
C CYS A 138 49.85 -3.98 -11.17
N THR A 139 50.25 -4.97 -11.97
CA THR A 139 51.00 -4.77 -13.20
C THR A 139 50.02 -4.52 -14.36
N THR A 140 50.18 -3.35 -14.98
CA THR A 140 49.61 -3.00 -16.28
C THR A 140 50.31 -3.80 -17.37
N ASN A 141 49.55 -4.46 -18.26
CA ASN A 141 50.11 -5.05 -19.47
C ASN A 141 49.44 -4.44 -20.70
N GLN A 142 50.24 -3.70 -21.46
CA GLN A 142 49.90 -3.11 -22.76
C GLN A 142 50.27 -4.09 -23.88
N ASN A 143 49.47 -4.04 -24.95
CA ASN A 143 49.78 -4.37 -26.34
C ASN A 143 50.20 -5.79 -26.71
N ARG A 144 49.43 -6.38 -27.64
CA ARG A 144 49.89 -6.70 -29.00
C ARG A 144 48.70 -7.05 -29.89
N GLY A 145 48.56 -6.32 -31.00
CA GLY A 145 47.77 -6.76 -32.15
C GLY A 145 48.57 -7.72 -33.04
N CYS A 146 47.88 -8.42 -33.94
CA CYS A 146 48.27 -8.70 -35.32
C CYS A 146 47.21 -9.57 -36.02
N ASN A 147 46.69 -9.04 -37.12
CA ASN A 147 46.43 -9.62 -38.45
C ASN A 147 45.66 -10.94 -38.67
N ALA A 148 44.82 -10.86 -39.71
CA ALA A 148 43.96 -11.87 -40.33
C ALA A 148 44.72 -13.03 -41.03
N PRO A 149 44.02 -14.04 -41.59
CA PRO A 149 43.50 -13.86 -42.95
C PRO A 149 42.12 -14.50 -43.25
N LEU A 150 41.54 -14.03 -44.37
CA LEU A 150 40.45 -14.62 -45.15
C LEU A 150 40.82 -15.99 -45.72
N VAL A 151 39.86 -16.93 -45.78
CA VAL A 151 39.73 -17.96 -46.83
C VAL A 151 38.25 -18.22 -47.08
N GLN A 152 37.89 -18.33 -48.37
CA GLN A 152 36.57 -18.64 -48.93
C GLN A 152 36.35 -20.16 -49.12
N ASP A 153 35.06 -20.49 -49.17
CA ASP A 153 34.36 -21.49 -49.99
C ASP A 153 34.31 -23.01 -49.72
N ASP A 154 33.06 -23.44 -49.88
CA ASP A 154 32.49 -24.69 -50.40
C ASP A 154 32.53 -26.01 -49.61
N GLY A 155 31.37 -26.68 -49.59
CA GLY A 155 31.29 -28.12 -49.38
C GLY A 155 30.01 -28.64 -48.74
N ALA A 156 29.06 -29.05 -49.58
CA ALA A 156 27.81 -29.70 -49.20
C ALA A 156 27.96 -31.12 -48.63
N ARG A 157 26.85 -31.60 -48.02
CA ARG A 157 26.47 -32.99 -47.68
C ARG A 157 27.20 -33.66 -46.52
N SER A 158 26.44 -34.02 -45.48
CA SER A 158 25.91 -35.40 -45.37
C SER A 158 25.24 -35.62 -44.01
N ALA A 159 24.05 -36.21 -44.04
CA ALA A 159 23.32 -36.64 -42.86
C ALA A 159 24.05 -37.81 -42.20
N LYS A 160 24.46 -37.67 -40.93
CA LYS A 160 24.92 -38.79 -40.11
C LYS A 160 24.31 -38.76 -38.72
N LYS A 161 23.57 -39.83 -38.46
CA LYS A 161 22.89 -40.28 -37.25
C LYS A 161 23.87 -40.27 -36.06
N ILE A 162 23.67 -39.37 -35.08
CA ILE A 162 24.46 -39.35 -33.83
C ILE A 162 23.64 -40.00 -32.70
N ARG A 163 24.24 -41.03 -32.12
CA ARG A 163 23.83 -41.76 -30.92
C ARG A 163 23.64 -40.81 -29.73
N LYS A 164 22.57 -41.03 -28.95
CA LYS A 164 22.37 -40.40 -27.63
C LYS A 164 23.43 -40.94 -26.66
N SER A 165 24.49 -40.19 -26.44
CA SER A 165 25.34 -40.35 -25.24
C SER A 165 24.95 -39.29 -24.21
N ALA A 166 24.64 -39.74 -23.00
CA ALA A 166 24.34 -38.91 -21.84
C ALA A 166 25.59 -38.12 -21.41
N GLY A 167 25.85 -37.00 -22.08
CA GLY A 167 26.87 -36.03 -21.70
C GLY A 167 26.26 -34.96 -20.82
N SER A 168 26.59 -35.01 -19.53
CA SER A 168 26.30 -33.95 -18.54
C SER A 168 26.94 -32.63 -18.98
N ARG A 169 26.18 -31.81 -19.72
CA ARG A 169 26.58 -30.46 -20.12
C ARG A 169 26.45 -29.52 -18.92
N ARG A 170 27.59 -29.27 -18.27
CA ARG A 170 27.80 -28.17 -17.31
C ARG A 170 27.39 -26.85 -17.97
N LYS A 171 26.29 -26.26 -17.47
CA LYS A 171 25.88 -24.88 -17.82
C LYS A 171 26.63 -23.91 -16.92
N LEU A 172 27.61 -23.20 -17.49
CA LEU A 172 28.22 -22.02 -16.88
C LEU A 172 27.16 -20.91 -16.72
N ALA A 173 27.24 -20.15 -15.63
CA ALA A 173 26.38 -19.01 -15.38
C ALA A 173 26.62 -17.93 -16.44
N THR A 174 25.60 -17.65 -17.25
CA THR A 174 25.60 -16.57 -18.23
C THR A 174 24.64 -15.49 -17.75
N ILE A 175 25.03 -14.22 -17.84
CA ILE A 175 24.10 -13.09 -17.85
C ILE A 175 23.11 -13.36 -18.99
N ARG A 176 21.90 -13.79 -18.68
CA ARG A 176 20.93 -14.21 -19.69
C ARG A 176 20.24 -12.95 -20.23
N ARG A 177 20.92 -12.23 -21.12
CA ARG A 177 20.27 -11.25 -22.00
C ARG A 177 19.31 -12.01 -22.90
N HIS A 178 18.03 -12.03 -22.57
CA HIS A 178 17.01 -12.52 -23.51
C HIS A 178 16.84 -11.48 -24.62
N ARG A 179 17.70 -11.55 -25.65
CA ARG A 179 17.52 -10.83 -26.91
C ARG A 179 16.48 -11.56 -27.76
N GLY A 180 15.22 -11.48 -27.37
CA GLY A 180 14.09 -11.83 -28.22
C GLY A 180 13.63 -10.59 -28.97
N CYS A 181 14.29 -10.21 -30.06
CA CYS A 181 13.80 -9.15 -30.93
C CYS A 181 12.74 -9.75 -31.85
N VAL A 182 11.48 -9.70 -31.44
CA VAL A 182 10.35 -9.98 -32.33
C VAL A 182 9.89 -8.63 -32.87
N ARG A 183 10.31 -8.29 -34.09
CA ARG A 183 9.71 -7.17 -34.83
C ARG A 183 8.29 -7.58 -35.22
N THR A 184 7.28 -7.10 -34.48
CA THR A 184 5.90 -7.16 -34.96
C THR A 184 5.62 -5.91 -35.78
N ALA A 185 5.09 -6.07 -37.00
CA ALA A 185 4.83 -4.99 -37.95
C ALA A 185 3.66 -4.07 -37.56
N THR A 186 3.07 -4.25 -36.38
CA THR A 186 1.99 -3.42 -35.87
C THR A 186 2.59 -2.24 -35.13
N GLY A 187 2.43 -1.02 -35.66
CA GLY A 187 2.95 0.25 -35.13
C GLY A 187 2.41 0.69 -33.76
N ASP A 188 2.34 -0.22 -32.80
CA ASP A 188 1.96 0.06 -31.43
C ASP A 188 3.15 0.70 -30.70
N ARG A 189 3.14 2.02 -30.59
CA ARG A 189 4.22 2.87 -30.01
C ARG A 189 4.52 2.61 -28.52
N ASN A 190 4.01 1.54 -27.94
CA ASN A 190 4.18 1.15 -26.53
C ASN A 190 4.94 -0.17 -26.33
N GLN A 191 5.54 -0.74 -27.39
CA GLN A 191 6.36 -1.94 -27.23
C GLN A 191 7.73 -1.58 -26.66
N TRP A 192 7.88 -1.81 -25.36
CA TRP A 192 9.18 -1.81 -24.69
C TRP A 192 10.12 -2.79 -25.37
N THR A 193 11.42 -2.47 -25.39
CA THR A 193 12.41 -3.55 -25.55
C THR A 193 12.19 -4.58 -24.43
N PRO A 194 12.40 -5.89 -24.69
CA PRO A 194 12.23 -6.90 -23.66
C PRO A 194 13.00 -6.49 -22.39
N PRO A 195 12.39 -6.62 -21.19
CA PRO A 195 13.03 -6.18 -19.96
C PRO A 195 14.42 -6.82 -19.82
N GLU A 196 15.41 -6.02 -19.43
CA GLU A 196 16.71 -6.53 -19.04
C GLU A 196 16.56 -7.16 -17.65
N ILE A 197 16.44 -8.48 -17.61
CA ILE A 197 16.28 -9.22 -16.36
C ILE A 197 17.67 -9.48 -15.75
N TYR A 198 17.93 -8.88 -14.60
CA TYR A 198 19.15 -9.10 -13.83
C TYR A 198 18.87 -10.12 -12.72
N SER A 199 18.96 -11.40 -13.08
CA SER A 199 18.92 -12.48 -12.09
C SER A 199 20.28 -12.63 -11.43
N ILE A 200 20.37 -12.37 -10.12
CA ILE A 200 21.55 -12.75 -9.34
C ILE A 200 21.56 -14.29 -9.22
N PRO A 201 22.64 -14.98 -9.61
CA PRO A 201 22.68 -16.44 -9.62
C PRO A 201 22.29 -17.05 -8.27
N THR A 202 21.38 -18.01 -8.31
CA THR A 202 20.80 -18.68 -7.15
C THR A 202 21.74 -19.70 -6.50
N ALA A 203 21.54 -19.96 -5.21
CA ALA A 203 22.39 -20.80 -4.35
C ALA A 203 22.49 -22.28 -4.74
N ARG A 204 21.71 -22.79 -5.70
CA ARG A 204 21.87 -24.17 -6.17
C ARG A 204 23.25 -24.43 -6.82
N ASN A 205 23.94 -23.38 -7.27
CA ASN A 205 25.35 -23.43 -7.67
C ASN A 205 26.34 -23.00 -6.56
N ARG A 206 25.86 -22.60 -5.37
CA ARG A 206 26.68 -22.00 -4.29
C ARG A 206 27.24 -23.00 -3.28
N ARG A 207 26.68 -24.22 -3.16
CA ARG A 207 27.23 -25.28 -2.28
C ARG A 207 28.71 -25.62 -2.58
N ALA A 208 29.22 -25.24 -3.76
CA ALA A 208 30.60 -25.51 -4.14
C ALA A 208 31.60 -24.39 -3.79
N ARG A 209 31.18 -23.14 -3.48
CA ARG A 209 32.12 -22.03 -3.23
C ARG A 209 31.51 -20.96 -2.32
N ASN A 210 31.93 -20.92 -1.06
CA ASN A 210 31.81 -19.78 -0.12
C ASN A 210 32.64 -18.55 -0.56
N ARG A 211 32.73 -18.28 -1.86
CA ARG A 211 33.44 -17.09 -2.36
C ARG A 211 32.48 -15.92 -2.32
N TYR A 212 32.84 -14.89 -1.56
CA TYR A 212 32.26 -13.55 -1.67
C TYR A 212 32.14 -13.18 -3.15
N GLN A 213 30.91 -12.90 -3.59
CA GLN A 213 30.72 -12.35 -4.93
C GLN A 213 31.04 -10.88 -4.87
N ALA A 214 31.93 -10.42 -5.73
CA ALA A 214 32.26 -9.00 -5.82
C ALA A 214 30.98 -8.19 -6.11
N PRO A 215 30.80 -7.03 -5.47
CA PRO A 215 29.72 -6.12 -5.82
C PRO A 215 29.80 -5.74 -7.30
N PHE A 216 28.65 -5.56 -7.94
CA PHE A 216 28.60 -5.06 -9.32
C PHE A 216 27.80 -3.77 -9.41
N CYS A 217 28.19 -2.90 -10.34
CA CYS A 217 27.55 -1.61 -10.59
C CYS A 217 26.99 -1.60 -12.00
N HIS A 218 25.75 -1.15 -12.13
CA HIS A 218 25.04 -0.98 -13.38
C HIS A 218 24.71 0.51 -13.58
N LYS A 219 25.25 1.10 -14.64
CA LYS A 219 24.93 2.48 -15.05
C LYS A 219 23.64 2.46 -15.85
N LEU A 220 22.69 3.30 -15.45
CA LEU A 220 21.38 3.41 -16.08
C LEU A 220 21.45 4.36 -17.29
N ARG A 221 20.73 4.05 -18.36
CA ARG A 221 20.73 4.81 -19.62
C ARG A 221 20.25 6.24 -19.48
N ARG A 222 19.29 6.50 -18.59
CA ARG A 222 18.76 7.86 -18.35
C ARG A 222 19.49 8.60 -17.23
N GLY A 223 20.58 8.05 -16.70
CA GLY A 223 21.32 8.61 -15.58
C GLY A 223 21.10 7.86 -14.27
N GLY A 224 22.08 7.99 -13.38
CA GLY A 224 22.15 7.27 -12.11
C GLY A 224 22.79 5.89 -12.19
N THR A 225 22.98 5.32 -11.01
CA THR A 225 23.68 4.05 -10.81
C THR A 225 22.91 3.14 -9.86
N LEU A 226 23.01 1.85 -10.16
CA LEU A 226 22.47 0.77 -9.37
C LEU A 226 23.60 -0.19 -9.00
N LYS A 227 23.95 -0.25 -7.73
CA LYS A 227 25.01 -1.15 -7.23
C LYS A 227 24.41 -2.27 -6.41
N VAL A 228 24.87 -3.50 -6.62
CA VAL A 228 24.33 -4.69 -5.96
C VAL A 228 25.45 -5.40 -5.19
N TYR A 229 25.14 -5.82 -3.96
CA TYR A 229 26.03 -6.50 -3.03
C TYR A 229 25.42 -7.87 -2.69
N PRO A 230 25.83 -8.95 -3.38
CA PRO A 230 25.33 -10.28 -3.07
C PRO A 230 25.90 -10.79 -1.73
N ASN A 231 25.05 -11.39 -0.89
CA ASN A 231 25.44 -11.92 0.42
C ASN A 231 26.25 -10.92 1.27
N LEU A 232 25.75 -9.68 1.37
CA LEU A 232 26.36 -8.65 2.20
C LEU A 232 26.46 -9.05 3.68
N LEU A 233 25.50 -9.86 4.14
CA LEU A 233 25.47 -10.42 5.49
C LEU A 233 25.58 -11.95 5.47
N SER A 234 26.21 -12.49 6.52
CA SER A 234 26.18 -13.91 6.85
C SER A 234 24.80 -14.35 7.34
N GLU A 235 24.56 -15.67 7.35
CA GLU A 235 23.29 -16.25 7.81
C GLU A 235 23.03 -15.97 9.30
N ASP A 236 24.07 -15.96 10.14
CA ASP A 236 23.97 -15.67 11.57
C ASP A 236 23.65 -14.19 11.85
N GLU A 237 24.30 -13.26 11.12
CA GLU A 237 23.96 -11.84 11.17
C GLU A 237 22.51 -11.61 10.74
N LEU A 238 22.06 -12.28 9.66
CA LEU A 238 20.69 -12.18 9.17
C LEU A 238 19.68 -12.66 10.21
N LYS A 239 19.91 -13.82 10.81
CA LYS A 239 19.04 -14.40 11.84
C LYS A 239 18.91 -13.46 13.04
N SER A 240 20.04 -12.96 13.53
CA SER A 240 20.09 -12.07 14.71
C SER A 240 19.38 -10.74 14.46
N LEU A 241 19.62 -10.10 13.30
CA LEU A 241 18.94 -8.86 12.91
C LEU A 241 17.44 -9.07 12.70
N LEU A 242 17.06 -10.19 12.10
CA LEU A 242 15.67 -10.52 11.87
C LEU A 242 14.90 -10.68 13.18
N GLU A 243 15.50 -11.35 14.16
CA GLU A 243 14.95 -11.50 15.52
C GLU A 243 14.80 -10.16 16.23
N GLU A 244 15.82 -9.28 16.21
CA GLU A 244 15.76 -7.93 16.78
C GLU A 244 14.62 -7.10 16.15
N ILE A 245 14.51 -7.09 14.83
CA ILE A 245 13.48 -6.30 14.12
C ILE A 245 12.07 -6.83 14.42
N LEU A 246 11.87 -8.14 14.41
CA LEU A 246 10.54 -8.73 14.64
C LEU A 246 10.09 -8.60 16.10
N SER A 247 11.01 -8.65 17.06
CA SER A 247 10.73 -8.50 18.49
C SER A 247 10.57 -7.03 18.94
N SER A 248 11.01 -6.06 18.14
CA SER A 248 10.98 -4.62 18.49
C SER A 248 9.61 -4.06 18.87
N GLY A 249 8.52 -4.61 18.33
CA GLY A 249 7.17 -4.04 18.48
C GLY A 249 6.99 -2.66 17.82
N PHE A 250 7.90 -2.25 16.93
CA PHE A 250 7.91 -0.89 16.36
C PHE A 250 7.10 -0.75 15.07
N PHE A 251 6.72 -1.85 14.41
CA PHE A 251 5.99 -1.80 13.15
C PHE A 251 4.69 -0.99 13.24
N ARG A 252 4.50 -0.12 12.24
CA ARG A 252 3.30 0.69 12.08
C ARG A 252 2.61 0.37 10.75
N GLN A 253 1.29 0.52 10.75
CA GLN A 253 0.45 0.44 9.56
C GLN A 253 0.01 1.86 9.20
N TYR A 254 0.54 2.39 8.09
CA TYR A 254 0.18 3.70 7.58
C TYR A 254 -1.01 3.61 6.64
N LYS A 255 -1.64 4.78 6.39
CA LYS A 255 -2.75 4.93 5.45
C LYS A 255 -2.40 5.89 4.32
N VAL A 256 -2.50 5.41 3.08
CA VAL A 256 -2.38 6.22 1.87
C VAL A 256 -3.73 6.25 1.17
N GLN A 257 -4.23 7.45 0.87
CA GLN A 257 -5.52 7.65 0.22
C GLN A 257 -6.69 6.96 0.95
N GLY A 258 -6.62 6.87 2.28
CA GLY A 258 -7.65 6.24 3.14
C GLY A 258 -7.54 4.72 3.27
N GLN A 259 -6.61 4.10 2.54
CA GLN A 259 -6.35 2.66 2.59
C GLN A 259 -5.13 2.35 3.43
N ASP A 260 -5.18 1.23 4.14
CA ASP A 260 -3.97 0.68 4.76
C ASP A 260 -2.95 0.36 3.66
N GLU A 261 -1.72 0.81 3.87
CA GLU A 261 -0.64 0.46 2.99
C GLU A 261 -0.42 -1.05 2.93
N PRO A 262 -0.09 -1.59 1.75
CA PRO A 262 0.19 -3.01 1.58
C PRO A 262 1.60 -3.37 2.06
N ARG A 263 1.99 -2.89 3.24
CA ARG A 263 3.22 -3.22 3.99
C ARG A 263 3.14 -2.61 5.39
N LEU A 264 4.04 -3.04 6.27
CA LEU A 264 4.29 -2.44 7.57
C LEU A 264 5.69 -1.85 7.57
N HIS A 265 5.91 -0.72 8.23
CA HIS A 265 7.25 -0.17 8.39
C HIS A 265 7.32 0.74 9.60
N TYR A 266 8.54 1.10 9.98
CA TYR A 266 8.83 2.13 10.96
C TYR A 266 10.15 2.82 10.57
N LEU A 267 10.51 3.88 11.29
CA LEU A 267 11.74 4.63 11.04
C LEU A 267 12.55 4.70 12.34
N LEU A 268 13.84 4.50 12.20
CA LEU A 268 14.84 4.71 13.24
C LEU A 268 15.79 5.82 12.80
N ASN A 269 16.30 6.59 13.75
CA ASN A 269 17.28 7.64 13.50
C ASN A 269 18.19 7.80 14.73
N ASP A 270 19.45 8.14 14.52
CA ASP A 270 20.45 8.29 15.58
C ASP A 270 20.22 9.54 16.45
N LYS A 271 19.63 10.59 15.89
CA LYS A 271 19.23 11.80 16.63
C LYS A 271 17.85 11.69 17.30
N ALA A 272 17.10 10.63 17.04
CA ALA A 272 15.79 10.48 17.65
C ALA A 272 15.91 10.13 19.15
N THR A 273 15.02 10.70 19.96
CA THR A 273 14.94 10.42 21.40
C THR A 273 13.69 9.61 21.76
N CYS A 274 13.63 9.11 23.00
CA CYS A 274 12.45 8.38 23.50
C CYS A 274 11.24 9.29 23.76
N ASP A 275 11.37 10.61 23.64
CA ASP A 275 10.28 11.55 23.88
C ASP A 275 9.31 11.56 22.70
N GLU A 276 8.12 10.99 22.91
CA GLU A 276 7.05 10.90 21.93
C GLU A 276 6.40 12.25 21.60
N PHE A 277 6.61 13.29 22.42
CA PHE A 277 6.04 14.63 22.22
C PHE A 277 7.03 15.60 21.57
N ALA A 278 8.33 15.36 21.74
CA ALA A 278 9.38 16.12 21.10
C ALA A 278 9.30 16.06 19.57
N LEU A 279 9.85 17.08 18.94
CA LEU A 279 10.11 17.07 17.51
C LEU A 279 11.23 16.07 17.24
N GLN A 280 10.99 15.07 16.38
CA GLN A 280 11.99 14.04 16.05
C GLN A 280 12.32 14.07 14.56
N PRO A 281 13.49 13.56 14.14
CA PRO A 281 13.72 13.23 12.74
C PRO A 281 12.58 12.39 12.18
N GLY A 282 12.28 12.54 10.90
CA GLY A 282 11.15 11.89 10.29
C GLY A 282 11.18 11.89 8.78
N TYR A 283 10.23 11.15 8.23
CA TYR A 283 10.02 11.03 6.80
C TYR A 283 8.60 11.48 6.43
N ARG A 284 8.48 12.31 5.40
CA ARG A 284 7.17 12.78 4.89
C ARG A 284 7.03 12.39 3.43
N TYR A 285 5.94 11.70 3.11
CA TYR A 285 5.55 11.44 1.73
C TYR A 285 4.04 11.52 1.59
N ALA A 286 3.57 12.27 0.60
CA ALA A 286 2.16 12.59 0.42
C ALA A 286 1.49 13.13 1.72
N ARG A 287 0.62 12.34 2.36
CA ARG A 287 -0.05 12.68 3.63
C ARG A 287 0.43 11.81 4.80
N VAL A 288 1.44 10.99 4.56
CA VAL A 288 2.03 10.11 5.55
C VAL A 288 3.21 10.82 6.19
N THR A 289 3.18 10.86 7.51
CA THR A 289 4.27 11.33 8.36
C THR A 289 4.75 10.15 9.18
N THR A 290 6.03 9.83 9.07
CA THR A 290 6.72 8.75 9.79
C THR A 290 7.67 9.40 10.78
N LYS A 291 7.48 9.18 12.08
CA LYS A 291 8.33 9.73 13.13
C LYS A 291 9.39 8.70 13.50
N ALA A 292 10.65 9.11 13.52
CA ALA A 292 11.73 8.21 13.90
C ALA A 292 11.68 7.87 15.40
N ARG A 293 12.08 6.64 15.72
CA ARG A 293 12.48 6.23 17.07
C ARG A 293 14.01 6.20 17.19
N PRO A 294 14.57 6.21 18.41
CA PRO A 294 16.01 6.12 18.59
C PRO A 294 16.57 4.85 17.96
N LEU A 295 17.57 5.00 17.10
CA LEU A 295 18.28 3.86 16.50
C LEU A 295 18.98 3.01 17.57
N SER A 296 19.32 3.58 18.73
CA SER A 296 19.86 2.87 19.90
C SER A 296 18.92 1.82 20.49
N GLN A 297 17.61 1.84 20.18
CA GLN A 297 16.66 0.79 20.57
C GLN A 297 16.79 -0.49 19.71
N SER A 298 17.69 -0.50 18.72
CA SER A 298 17.98 -1.65 17.87
C SER A 298 19.51 -1.74 17.68
N PRO A 299 20.25 -2.21 18.71
CA PRO A 299 21.71 -2.10 18.76
C PRO A 299 22.43 -2.84 17.62
N LEU A 300 21.94 -4.01 17.19
CA LEU A 300 22.53 -4.72 16.05
C LEU A 300 22.34 -3.90 14.77
N LEU A 301 21.13 -3.38 14.57
CA LEU A 301 20.86 -2.52 13.42
C LEU A 301 21.61 -1.18 13.47
N ALA A 302 21.84 -0.63 14.66
CA ALA A 302 22.65 0.58 14.85
C ALA A 302 24.11 0.35 14.48
N SER A 303 24.68 -0.77 14.90
CA SER A 303 26.05 -1.18 14.53
C SER A 303 26.17 -1.36 13.02
N LEU A 304 25.23 -2.09 12.42
CA LEU A 304 25.19 -2.29 10.98
C LEU A 304 25.04 -0.96 10.22
N SER A 305 24.18 -0.07 10.68
CA SER A 305 23.95 1.26 10.11
C SER A 305 25.25 2.05 9.98
N LYS A 306 26.06 2.09 11.05
CA LYS A 306 27.39 2.74 11.05
C LYS A 306 28.35 2.10 10.06
N LYS A 307 28.44 0.76 10.05
CA LYS A 307 29.29 0.00 9.12
C LYS A 307 28.93 0.31 7.66
N LEU A 308 27.63 0.35 7.35
CA LEU A 308 27.15 0.63 5.99
C LEU A 308 27.29 2.11 5.59
N ALA A 309 27.19 3.05 6.53
CA ALA A 309 27.45 4.47 6.28
C ALA A 309 28.92 4.67 5.87
N ALA A 310 29.85 4.14 6.68
CA ALA A 310 31.29 4.18 6.40
C ALA A 310 31.63 3.51 5.05
N ALA A 311 31.08 2.32 4.77
CA ALA A 311 31.28 1.63 3.50
C ALA A 311 30.68 2.37 2.28
N SER A 312 29.73 3.27 2.53
CA SER A 312 29.09 4.09 1.50
C SER A 312 29.74 5.48 1.37
N GLY A 313 30.76 5.79 2.16
CA GLY A 313 31.44 7.10 2.14
C GLY A 313 30.56 8.24 2.63
N ILE A 314 29.59 7.96 3.51
CA ILE A 314 28.75 8.98 4.15
C ILE A 314 28.94 8.94 5.66
N ASP A 315 28.75 10.08 6.32
CA ASP A 315 28.85 10.19 7.78
C ASP A 315 27.75 9.36 8.47
N ARG A 316 26.50 9.54 8.05
CA ARG A 316 25.34 8.82 8.60
C ARG A 316 24.15 8.78 7.64
N TRP A 317 23.22 7.89 7.94
CA TRP A 317 21.90 7.82 7.31
C TRP A 317 20.95 8.85 7.94
N ASN A 318 21.15 10.12 7.60
CA ASN A 318 20.52 11.26 8.28
C ASN A 318 18.99 11.36 8.11
N ILE A 319 18.40 10.82 7.03
CA ILE A 319 16.94 10.64 6.93
C ILE A 319 16.50 9.52 7.87
N GLY A 320 17.23 8.40 7.86
CA GLY A 320 17.07 7.32 8.83
C GLY A 320 17.12 5.93 8.22
N VAL A 321 16.82 4.94 9.07
CA VAL A 321 16.84 3.51 8.78
C VAL A 321 15.43 2.96 8.94
N SER A 322 14.87 2.38 7.88
CA SER A 322 13.47 1.94 7.84
C SER A 322 13.35 0.46 7.53
N PRO A 323 13.07 -0.37 8.55
CA PRO A 323 12.62 -1.74 8.33
C PRO A 323 11.22 -1.76 7.72
N VAL A 324 11.07 -2.55 6.65
CA VAL A 324 9.85 -2.70 5.86
C VAL A 324 9.49 -4.18 5.78
N LEU A 325 8.29 -4.52 6.25
CA LEU A 325 7.74 -5.86 6.26
C LEU A 325 6.58 -5.97 5.24
N TYR A 326 6.75 -6.89 4.31
CA TYR A 326 5.72 -7.40 3.42
C TYR A 326 5.26 -8.74 3.99
N ARG A 327 4.04 -8.79 4.53
CA ARG A 327 3.55 -9.96 5.28
C ARG A 327 3.36 -11.19 4.38
N ASP A 328 2.92 -10.96 3.15
CA ASP A 328 2.67 -11.99 2.13
C ASP A 328 2.89 -11.43 0.71
N SER A 329 2.50 -12.21 -0.30
CA SER A 329 2.53 -11.84 -1.72
C SER A 329 1.57 -10.73 -2.13
N LYS A 330 0.58 -10.39 -1.29
CA LYS A 330 -0.44 -9.35 -1.55
C LYS A 330 -0.01 -7.98 -1.06
N ASP A 331 0.87 -7.96 -0.07
CA ASP A 331 1.64 -6.78 0.27
C ASP A 331 2.56 -6.41 -0.91
N GLY A 332 2.87 -5.14 -1.10
CA GLY A 332 3.71 -4.66 -2.20
C GLY A 332 3.94 -3.16 -2.15
N MET A 333 4.58 -2.63 -3.18
CA MET A 333 4.89 -1.21 -3.34
C MET A 333 4.72 -0.88 -4.82
N GLY A 334 3.91 0.14 -5.13
CA GLY A 334 3.75 0.60 -6.52
C GLY A 334 5.00 1.29 -7.05
N GLY A 335 5.03 1.61 -8.35
CA GLY A 335 6.11 2.41 -8.93
C GLY A 335 6.19 3.79 -8.26
N HIS A 336 7.33 4.09 -7.65
CA HIS A 336 7.64 5.35 -6.98
C HIS A 336 9.13 5.67 -7.10
N ALA A 337 9.49 6.92 -6.87
CA ALA A 337 10.86 7.33 -6.62
C ALA A 337 10.94 7.85 -5.18
N ASP A 338 12.08 7.65 -4.53
CA ASP A 338 12.36 8.21 -3.21
C ASP A 338 13.01 9.58 -3.45
N ASN A 339 12.20 10.62 -3.67
CA ASN A 339 12.67 11.98 -3.99
C ASN A 339 11.95 13.09 -3.19
N ASP A 340 11.37 12.73 -2.04
CA ASP A 340 10.60 13.66 -1.19
C ASP A 340 11.51 14.51 -0.30
N GLN A 341 12.76 14.09 -0.08
CA GLN A 341 13.72 14.73 0.83
C GLN A 341 15.13 14.78 0.24
N GLY A 342 15.26 15.08 -1.05
CA GLY A 342 16.56 15.28 -1.69
C GLY A 342 17.50 14.08 -1.54
N GLU A 343 16.95 12.87 -1.56
CA GLU A 343 17.69 11.63 -1.34
C GLU A 343 18.92 11.56 -2.26
N THR A 344 20.10 11.50 -1.66
CA THR A 344 21.39 11.41 -2.36
C THR A 344 21.85 9.97 -2.51
N LEU A 345 21.50 9.12 -1.53
CA LEU A 345 21.86 7.72 -1.50
C LEU A 345 20.81 6.90 -0.75
N ILE A 346 20.43 5.77 -1.34
CA ILE A 346 19.51 4.80 -0.74
C ILE A 346 20.13 3.42 -0.80
N LEU A 347 20.30 2.76 0.34
CA LEU A 347 20.72 1.37 0.43
C LEU A 347 19.56 0.52 0.93
N CYS A 348 19.24 -0.56 0.24
CA CYS A 348 18.23 -1.52 0.68
C CYS A 348 18.85 -2.90 0.86
N LEU A 349 18.75 -3.43 2.08
CA LEU A 349 19.20 -4.76 2.48
C LEU A 349 17.99 -5.69 2.64
N VAL A 350 18.04 -6.89 2.07
CA VAL A 350 16.98 -7.88 2.21
C VAL A 350 17.33 -8.85 3.34
N LEU A 351 16.53 -8.86 4.40
CA LEU A 351 16.74 -9.74 5.57
C LEU A 351 15.99 -11.07 5.45
N ALA A 352 14.80 -11.03 4.84
CA ALA A 352 14.00 -12.22 4.58
C ALA A 352 13.34 -12.09 3.20
N SER A 353 13.29 -13.19 2.46
CA SER A 353 12.66 -13.28 1.15
C SER A 353 12.19 -14.72 0.92
N PRO A 354 11.07 -14.96 0.24
CA PRO A 354 10.70 -16.32 -0.18
C PRO A 354 11.75 -16.94 -1.11
N ASP A 355 11.75 -18.27 -1.21
CA ASP A 355 12.62 -19.03 -2.12
C ASP A 355 12.57 -18.50 -3.55
N GLU A 356 11.35 -18.26 -4.01
CA GLU A 356 11.09 -17.48 -5.21
C GLU A 356 11.05 -15.99 -4.86
N ALA A 357 12.23 -15.39 -4.76
CA ALA A 357 12.38 -14.00 -4.38
C ALA A 357 11.48 -13.07 -5.21
N ARG A 358 10.87 -12.10 -4.52
CA ARG A 358 10.07 -11.07 -5.17
C ARG A 358 10.99 -10.06 -5.86
N PRO A 359 10.79 -9.77 -7.15
CA PRO A 359 11.63 -8.81 -7.84
C PRO A 359 11.47 -7.41 -7.25
N VAL A 360 12.55 -6.65 -7.21
CA VAL A 360 12.47 -5.19 -7.25
C VAL A 360 12.48 -4.80 -8.72
N VAL A 361 11.43 -4.13 -9.17
CA VAL A 361 11.27 -3.74 -10.58
C VAL A 361 11.56 -2.26 -10.71
N ILE A 362 12.52 -1.92 -11.57
CA ILE A 362 12.96 -0.56 -11.87
C ILE A 362 12.55 -0.24 -13.32
N THR A 363 11.90 0.89 -13.52
CA THR A 363 11.38 1.35 -14.82
C THR A 363 11.60 2.85 -14.98
N PRO A 364 11.75 3.38 -16.20
CA PRO A 364 11.85 4.82 -16.42
C PRO A 364 10.63 5.55 -15.87
N ASN A 365 10.86 6.75 -15.36
CA ASN A 365 9.83 7.62 -14.85
C ASN A 365 9.15 8.37 -16.00
N PRO A 366 7.89 8.04 -16.35
CA PRO A 366 7.20 8.66 -17.49
C PRO A 366 6.82 10.11 -17.24
N LYS A 367 6.96 10.61 -16.00
CA LYS A 367 6.69 12.01 -15.66
C LYS A 367 7.84 12.94 -16.06
N GLU A 368 9.09 12.46 -15.99
CA GLU A 368 10.25 13.28 -16.35
C GLU A 368 10.46 13.35 -17.87
N SER A 369 10.18 12.26 -18.57
CA SER A 369 10.29 12.23 -20.02
C SER A 369 9.46 11.11 -20.65
N LYS A 370 9.03 11.33 -21.90
CA LYS A 370 8.37 10.30 -22.72
C LYS A 370 9.28 9.08 -22.82
N LEU A 371 8.67 7.90 -22.88
CA LEU A 371 9.40 6.67 -23.15
C LEU A 371 10.03 6.74 -24.54
N GLN A 372 11.27 6.27 -24.63
CA GLN A 372 12.08 6.27 -25.85
C GLN A 372 12.49 4.84 -26.19
N ASP A 373 12.75 4.58 -27.47
CA ASP A 373 13.33 3.31 -27.86
C ASP A 373 14.70 3.13 -27.20
N GLY A 374 14.98 1.92 -26.75
CA GLY A 374 16.16 1.62 -25.94
C GLY A 374 16.04 1.97 -24.46
N ASP A 375 14.89 2.45 -23.96
CA ASP A 375 14.64 2.48 -22.53
C ASP A 375 14.69 1.07 -21.93
N GLU A 376 15.20 0.97 -20.70
CA GLU A 376 15.39 -0.30 -20.00
C GLU A 376 14.41 -0.50 -18.86
N LYS A 377 13.95 -1.73 -18.69
CA LYS A 377 13.25 -2.18 -17.48
C LYS A 377 14.13 -3.22 -16.81
N ILE A 378 14.44 -3.01 -15.53
CA ILE A 378 15.33 -3.86 -14.74
C ILE A 378 14.52 -4.62 -13.70
N GLU A 379 14.77 -5.92 -13.57
CA GLU A 379 14.21 -6.74 -12.49
C GLU A 379 15.34 -7.32 -11.65
N LEU A 380 15.38 -6.96 -10.36
CA LEU A 380 16.36 -7.48 -9.40
C LEU A 380 15.75 -8.60 -8.56
N ILE A 381 16.28 -9.82 -8.72
CA ILE A 381 15.88 -10.97 -7.93
C ILE A 381 16.82 -11.11 -6.73
N LEU A 382 16.40 -10.59 -5.58
CA LEU A 382 17.22 -10.45 -4.37
C LEU A 382 16.82 -11.46 -3.28
N ARG A 383 17.81 -12.17 -2.73
CA ARG A 383 17.65 -13.13 -1.65
C ARG A 383 17.93 -12.49 -0.29
N ALA A 384 17.61 -13.20 0.79
CA ALA A 384 18.09 -12.81 2.11
C ALA A 384 19.63 -12.70 2.10
N GLY A 385 20.16 -11.62 2.67
CA GLY A 385 21.57 -11.28 2.65
C GLY A 385 21.99 -10.35 1.52
N ASP A 386 21.22 -10.28 0.43
CA ASP A 386 21.56 -9.38 -0.68
C ASP A 386 21.18 -7.94 -0.35
N ALA A 387 21.96 -6.98 -0.85
CA ALA A 387 21.65 -5.56 -0.80
C ALA A 387 21.82 -4.89 -2.16
N TYR A 388 21.18 -3.74 -2.32
CA TYR A 388 21.38 -2.87 -3.46
C TYR A 388 21.39 -1.40 -3.04
N VAL A 389 22.06 -0.57 -3.82
CA VAL A 389 22.22 0.87 -3.63
C VAL A 389 21.73 1.58 -4.87
N MET A 390 20.95 2.64 -4.67
CA MET A 390 20.45 3.56 -5.68
C MET A 390 20.95 4.96 -5.32
N ASP A 391 21.50 5.69 -6.28
CA ASP A 391 21.87 7.09 -6.08
C ASP A 391 20.69 8.05 -6.31
N GLY A 392 20.89 9.32 -5.95
CA GLY A 392 19.89 10.37 -6.12
C GLY A 392 19.56 10.71 -7.58
N GLU A 393 20.50 10.48 -8.51
CA GLU A 393 20.24 10.69 -9.93
C GLU A 393 19.25 9.65 -10.48
N MET A 394 19.36 8.40 -10.06
CA MET A 394 18.37 7.36 -10.37
C MET A 394 16.96 7.75 -9.92
N GLN A 395 16.81 8.40 -8.74
CA GLN A 395 15.49 8.78 -8.22
C GLN A 395 14.79 9.86 -9.05
N LYS A 396 15.51 10.56 -9.93
CA LYS A 396 14.91 11.50 -10.88
C LYS A 396 14.27 10.72 -12.02
N TYR A 397 15.06 9.89 -12.68
CA TYR A 397 14.70 9.32 -13.98
C TYR A 397 14.03 7.96 -13.93
N TYR A 398 14.03 7.28 -12.78
CA TYR A 398 13.47 5.94 -12.62
C TYR A 398 12.49 5.86 -11.46
N LEU A 399 11.52 4.97 -11.63
CA LEU A 399 10.65 4.47 -10.59
C LEU A 399 11.10 3.06 -10.21
N HIS A 400 10.94 2.71 -8.95
CA HIS A 400 11.13 1.35 -8.46
C HIS A 400 9.86 0.86 -7.74
N SER A 401 9.70 -0.46 -7.70
CA SER A 401 8.51 -1.10 -7.13
C SER A 401 8.81 -2.50 -6.62
N VAL A 402 7.95 -2.98 -5.72
CA VAL A 402 7.90 -4.38 -5.29
C VAL A 402 6.51 -4.89 -5.65
N PRO A 403 6.32 -5.44 -6.86
CA PRO A 403 4.99 -5.79 -7.36
C PRO A 403 4.36 -6.87 -6.49
N LYS A 404 3.03 -6.80 -6.35
CA LYS A 404 2.23 -7.88 -5.78
C LYS A 404 2.28 -9.07 -6.74
N ARG A 405 2.28 -10.30 -6.23
CA ARG A 405 2.12 -11.45 -7.14
C ARG A 405 0.68 -11.54 -7.63
N ASN A 406 0.51 -12.09 -8.82
CA ASN A 406 -0.81 -12.29 -9.40
C ASN A 406 -1.62 -13.24 -8.53
N ARG A 407 -2.89 -12.88 -8.31
CA ARG A 407 -3.83 -13.62 -7.44
C ARG A 407 -4.21 -14.99 -8.00
N ASP A 408 -4.04 -15.19 -9.30
CA ASP A 408 -4.54 -16.39 -9.99
C ASP A 408 -3.58 -17.58 -9.85
N GLU A 409 -2.31 -17.35 -9.49
CA GLU A 409 -1.29 -18.37 -9.22
C GLU A 409 -1.24 -18.76 -7.72
N GLU A 410 -2.19 -18.29 -6.92
CA GLU A 410 -2.06 -18.09 -5.47
C GLU A 410 -2.85 -19.12 -4.62
N GLU A 411 -3.10 -20.31 -5.18
CA GLU A 411 -3.91 -21.38 -4.57
C GLU A 411 -3.08 -22.43 -3.81
N GLN A 412 -1.76 -22.49 -3.98
CA GLN A 412 -0.90 -23.18 -3.02
C GLN A 412 -0.73 -22.33 -1.75
N ASP A 413 -0.91 -22.97 -0.61
CA ASP A 413 -0.81 -22.40 0.73
C ASP A 413 0.61 -21.87 0.99
N HIS A 414 0.73 -20.56 1.24
CA HIS A 414 2.04 -19.92 1.35
C HIS A 414 2.05 -18.90 2.49
N ALA A 415 1.97 -19.42 3.70
CA ALA A 415 2.30 -18.68 4.92
C ALA A 415 3.75 -18.10 4.87
N ASP A 416 4.65 -18.72 4.10
CA ASP A 416 6.09 -18.39 4.10
C ASP A 416 6.54 -17.40 3.01
N LYS A 417 5.62 -16.63 2.40
CA LYS A 417 5.97 -15.62 1.38
C LYS A 417 6.35 -14.24 1.93
N ARG A 418 6.75 -14.19 3.21
CA ARG A 418 7.15 -12.94 3.87
C ARG A 418 8.43 -12.38 3.26
N ARG A 419 8.48 -11.06 3.09
CA ARG A 419 9.72 -10.34 2.74
C ARG A 419 9.98 -9.24 3.75
N ILE A 420 11.20 -9.15 4.26
CA ILE A 420 11.64 -8.07 5.13
C ILE A 420 12.87 -7.44 4.50
N SER A 421 12.85 -6.11 4.41
CA SER A 421 13.99 -5.33 3.94
C SER A 421 14.23 -4.15 4.86
N VAL A 422 15.48 -3.72 4.98
CA VAL A 422 15.85 -2.48 5.69
C VAL A 422 16.32 -1.47 4.66
N VAL A 423 15.74 -0.27 4.70
CA VAL A 423 16.06 0.83 3.79
C VAL A 423 16.79 1.90 4.56
N PHE A 424 18.04 2.19 4.19
CA PHE A 424 18.87 3.23 4.75
C PHE A 424 18.88 4.41 3.78
N ARG A 425 18.65 5.63 4.29
CA ARG A 425 18.52 6.84 3.45
C ARG A 425 19.40 7.98 3.93
N ALA A 426 20.04 8.65 2.97
CA ALA A 426 20.74 9.91 3.16
C ALA A 426 20.16 10.97 2.21
N GLY A 427 20.02 12.20 2.69
CA GLY A 427 19.43 13.34 1.96
C GLY A 427 19.16 14.53 2.89
N ASP A 428 18.05 15.22 2.69
CA ASP A 428 17.63 16.36 3.53
C ASP A 428 16.91 15.87 4.80
N GLU A 429 17.46 16.25 5.96
CA GLU A 429 16.89 15.90 7.26
C GLU A 429 15.61 16.71 7.53
N VAL A 430 14.49 16.03 7.78
CA VAL A 430 13.21 16.66 8.13
C VAL A 430 12.78 16.23 9.52
N PHE A 431 12.17 17.16 10.23
CA PHE A 431 11.67 16.94 11.57
C PHE A 431 10.13 16.91 11.61
N VAL A 432 9.57 16.00 12.41
CA VAL A 432 8.14 15.74 12.48
C VAL A 432 7.68 15.60 13.93
N LYS A 433 6.53 16.21 14.23
CA LYS A 433 5.96 16.18 15.59
C LYS A 433 5.11 14.94 15.84
N ARG A 434 4.37 14.49 14.81
CA ARG A 434 3.36 13.42 14.91
C ARG A 434 3.64 12.31 13.91
N ASP A 435 3.51 11.07 14.38
CA ASP A 435 3.44 9.88 13.52
C ASP A 435 1.99 9.65 13.07
N SER A 436 1.79 9.37 11.78
CA SER A 436 0.46 9.10 11.20
C SER A 436 0.08 7.61 11.18
N GLY A 437 1.03 6.74 11.52
CA GLY A 437 0.91 5.28 11.50
C GLY A 437 0.39 4.72 12.81
N ARG A 438 -0.53 3.76 12.69
CA ARG A 438 -1.06 3.02 13.84
C ARG A 438 -0.09 1.89 14.23
N PRO A 439 0.25 1.70 15.52
CA PRO A 439 1.02 0.55 15.96
C PRO A 439 0.39 -0.76 15.49
N CYS A 440 1.22 -1.72 15.06
CA CYS A 440 0.77 -2.99 14.52
C CYS A 440 1.44 -4.16 15.26
N LYS A 441 0.70 -4.76 16.21
CA LYS A 441 1.19 -5.93 16.96
C LYS A 441 1.10 -7.23 16.16
N ASN A 442 0.13 -7.33 15.26
CA ASN A 442 -0.07 -8.52 14.43
C ASN A 442 0.71 -8.40 13.11
N LEU A 443 1.83 -9.12 13.03
CA LEU A 443 2.70 -9.18 11.85
C LEU A 443 2.35 -10.31 10.88
N SER A 444 1.29 -11.08 11.14
CA SER A 444 0.83 -12.16 10.25
C SER A 444 0.22 -11.61 8.96
N ALA A 445 0.10 -12.47 7.96
CA ALA A 445 -0.58 -12.15 6.71
C ALA A 445 -2.01 -11.65 6.97
N LYS A 446 -2.43 -10.64 6.21
CA LYS A 446 -3.82 -10.16 6.29
C LYS A 446 -4.74 -11.32 5.88
N PRO A 447 -5.73 -11.69 6.70
CA PRO A 447 -6.69 -12.72 6.31
C PRO A 447 -7.35 -12.29 5.00
N ARG A 448 -7.54 -13.23 4.08
CA ARG A 448 -8.27 -12.94 2.84
C ARG A 448 -9.70 -12.62 3.27
N PRO A 449 -10.25 -11.44 2.94
CA PRO A 449 -11.65 -11.19 3.22
C PRO A 449 -12.43 -12.23 2.41
N THR A 450 -13.21 -13.07 3.08
CA THR A 450 -14.09 -14.03 2.41
C THR A 450 -15.10 -13.23 1.58
N GLN A 451 -15.38 -13.68 0.36
CA GLN A 451 -16.40 -13.00 -0.43
C GLN A 451 -17.77 -13.48 0.02
N THR A 452 -18.58 -12.56 0.52
CA THR A 452 -19.93 -12.87 1.00
C THR A 452 -20.93 -12.43 -0.06
N PHE A 453 -21.72 -13.37 -0.58
CA PHE A 453 -22.83 -13.05 -1.47
C PHE A 453 -24.12 -12.90 -0.68
N GLY A 454 -25.06 -12.11 -1.19
CA GLY A 454 -26.34 -11.89 -0.53
C GLY A 454 -26.27 -10.90 0.64
N ARG A 455 -27.00 -11.21 1.71
CA ARG A 455 -27.13 -10.32 2.88
C ARG A 455 -25.88 -10.36 3.75
N ILE A 456 -25.63 -9.24 4.42
CA ILE A 456 -24.53 -9.07 5.38
C ILE A 456 -25.13 -8.49 6.65
N ASN A 457 -24.74 -9.04 7.80
CA ASN A 457 -25.17 -8.54 9.10
C ASN A 457 -24.78 -7.06 9.24
N GLU A 458 -25.64 -6.25 9.84
CA GLU A 458 -25.51 -4.78 9.94
C GLU A 458 -25.66 -3.97 8.64
N LEU A 459 -25.91 -4.65 7.51
CA LEU A 459 -26.20 -3.98 6.24
C LEU A 459 -27.71 -3.91 6.01
N PHE A 460 -28.29 -2.73 6.23
CA PHE A 460 -29.72 -2.47 6.18
C PHE A 460 -30.10 -1.71 4.92
N GLU A 461 -31.14 -2.18 4.23
CA GLU A 461 -31.68 -1.49 3.05
C GLU A 461 -32.14 -0.07 3.42
N GLY A 462 -31.93 0.89 2.53
CA GLY A 462 -32.28 2.30 2.75
C GLY A 462 -31.28 3.09 3.61
N HIS A 463 -30.37 2.43 4.34
CA HIS A 463 -29.38 3.11 5.17
C HIS A 463 -28.23 3.70 4.35
N LEU A 464 -27.66 4.79 4.88
CA LEU A 464 -26.53 5.48 4.27
C LEU A 464 -25.21 5.08 4.91
N TYR A 465 -24.25 4.74 4.06
CA TYR A 465 -22.92 4.30 4.47
C TYR A 465 -21.84 5.19 3.88
N THR A 466 -20.72 5.29 4.59
CA THR A 466 -19.47 5.78 4.00
C THR A 466 -18.75 4.64 3.31
N ARG A 467 -17.87 4.96 2.38
CA ARG A 467 -17.07 3.95 1.68
C ARG A 467 -16.24 3.09 2.64
N SER A 468 -15.65 3.70 3.67
CA SER A 468 -14.90 2.98 4.69
C SER A 468 -15.78 2.04 5.52
N LYS A 469 -17.01 2.44 5.88
CA LYS A 469 -17.92 1.52 6.60
C LYS A 469 -18.33 0.34 5.72
N LEU A 470 -18.61 0.55 4.42
CA LEU A 470 -18.89 -0.56 3.49
C LEU A 470 -17.71 -1.53 3.37
N PHE A 471 -16.48 -1.01 3.33
CA PHE A 471 -15.27 -1.84 3.30
C PHE A 471 -15.09 -2.64 4.59
N ASN A 472 -15.27 -2.00 5.76
CA ASN A 472 -15.13 -2.64 7.07
C ASN A 472 -16.21 -3.70 7.33
N LEU A 473 -17.43 -3.48 6.82
CA LEU A 473 -18.52 -4.47 6.83
C LEU A 473 -18.32 -5.61 5.82
N ASN A 474 -17.25 -5.57 5.01
CA ASN A 474 -17.05 -6.48 3.88
C ASN A 474 -18.21 -6.45 2.85
N ALA A 475 -19.03 -5.39 2.88
CA ALA A 475 -20.17 -5.19 1.99
C ALA A 475 -19.77 -4.75 0.58
N HIS A 476 -18.61 -4.08 0.48
CA HIS A 476 -17.95 -3.77 -0.78
C HIS A 476 -16.43 -3.76 -0.58
N ARG A 477 -15.72 -4.73 -1.15
CA ARG A 477 -14.31 -5.06 -0.82
C ARG A 477 -13.26 -4.13 -1.44
N VAL A 478 -13.69 -3.20 -2.26
CA VAL A 478 -12.81 -2.24 -2.95
C VAL A 478 -13.23 -0.82 -2.60
N GLN A 479 -12.30 0.03 -2.17
CA GLN A 479 -12.67 1.42 -1.84
C GLN A 479 -12.76 2.32 -3.08
N GLN A 480 -11.96 2.07 -4.13
CA GLN A 480 -11.88 2.97 -5.29
C GLN A 480 -12.68 2.50 -6.51
N ARG A 481 -12.94 1.18 -6.67
CA ARG A 481 -13.61 0.63 -7.85
C ARG A 481 -15.12 0.54 -7.68
N GLY A 482 -15.88 0.79 -8.74
CA GLY A 482 -17.34 0.65 -8.72
C GLY A 482 -17.84 -0.78 -8.53
N ILE A 483 -17.05 -1.80 -8.87
CA ILE A 483 -17.43 -3.21 -8.79
C ILE A 483 -16.55 -3.91 -7.76
N SER A 484 -17.18 -4.63 -6.83
CA SER A 484 -16.54 -5.56 -5.89
C SER A 484 -16.67 -6.97 -6.45
N GLY A 485 -15.55 -7.57 -6.85
CA GLY A 485 -15.55 -8.88 -7.49
C GLY A 485 -14.27 -9.23 -8.24
N ASN A 486 -14.20 -10.46 -8.72
CA ASN A 486 -13.15 -10.92 -9.65
C ASN A 486 -13.69 -12.03 -10.56
N ARG A 487 -12.88 -12.43 -11.56
CA ARG A 487 -13.24 -13.44 -12.57
C ARG A 487 -13.49 -14.83 -11.99
N LYS A 488 -12.83 -15.21 -10.90
CA LYS A 488 -12.91 -16.57 -10.33
C LYS A 488 -14.15 -16.76 -9.47
N THR A 489 -14.45 -15.79 -8.62
CA THR A 489 -15.52 -15.92 -7.62
C THR A 489 -16.81 -15.23 -8.03
N GLY A 490 -16.75 -14.25 -8.93
CA GLY A 490 -17.87 -13.36 -9.26
C GLY A 490 -17.76 -12.00 -8.58
N ALA A 491 -18.74 -11.15 -8.86
CA ALA A 491 -18.96 -9.86 -8.21
C ALA A 491 -20.10 -9.95 -7.19
N ASP A 492 -19.87 -9.42 -5.99
CA ASP A 492 -20.82 -9.45 -4.88
C ASP A 492 -21.52 -8.11 -4.65
N ALA A 493 -20.95 -7.01 -5.16
CA ALA A 493 -21.51 -5.68 -5.03
C ALA A 493 -21.12 -4.74 -6.16
N ILE A 494 -21.99 -3.77 -6.45
CA ILE A 494 -21.72 -2.63 -7.33
C ILE A 494 -22.09 -1.30 -6.67
N ILE A 495 -21.39 -0.25 -7.06
CA ILE A 495 -21.67 1.15 -6.75
C ILE A 495 -22.01 1.88 -8.03
N ILE A 496 -23.16 2.55 -7.98
CA ILE A 496 -23.65 3.40 -9.05
C ILE A 496 -23.38 4.86 -8.66
N SER A 497 -22.58 5.56 -9.47
CA SER A 497 -22.13 6.93 -9.17
C SER A 497 -21.84 7.72 -10.44
N GLY A 498 -21.90 9.05 -10.33
CA GLY A 498 -21.43 9.99 -11.36
C GLY A 498 -22.44 10.27 -12.48
N ARG A 499 -21.93 10.94 -13.52
CA ARG A 499 -22.62 11.23 -14.78
C ARG A 499 -21.96 10.35 -15.84
N ARG A 500 -22.63 9.31 -16.32
CA ARG A 500 -22.22 8.68 -17.56
C ARG A 500 -22.81 9.51 -18.68
N LYS A 501 -21.97 9.89 -19.65
CA LYS A 501 -22.32 10.81 -20.72
C LYS A 501 -23.31 10.19 -21.71
N ASP A 502 -23.46 8.87 -21.62
CA ASP A 502 -24.15 8.08 -22.60
C ASP A 502 -25.50 7.69 -21.99
N ASN A 503 -26.59 8.00 -22.71
CA ASN A 503 -27.98 7.79 -22.30
C ASN A 503 -28.38 6.31 -22.10
N PHE A 504 -27.41 5.39 -22.02
CA PHE A 504 -27.66 3.95 -22.00
C PHE A 504 -28.15 3.44 -20.64
N GLU A 505 -27.75 4.05 -19.52
CA GLU A 505 -28.20 3.54 -18.21
C GLU A 505 -29.67 3.89 -17.93
N GLN A 506 -30.55 2.94 -18.24
CA GLN A 506 -31.92 2.93 -17.79
C GLN A 506 -31.97 2.42 -16.34
N ASP A 507 -32.16 3.35 -15.41
CA ASP A 507 -32.47 3.02 -14.02
C ASP A 507 -33.93 3.39 -13.76
N ASN A 508 -34.76 2.41 -13.39
CA ASN A 508 -36.12 2.64 -12.88
C ASN A 508 -36.30 2.12 -11.45
N PHE A 509 -35.19 1.95 -10.73
CA PHE A 509 -35.05 1.31 -9.42
C PHE A 509 -35.24 -0.21 -9.43
N ARG A 510 -36.30 -0.73 -10.06
CA ARG A 510 -36.54 -2.19 -10.12
C ARG A 510 -35.65 -2.87 -11.15
N PHE A 511 -35.43 -2.18 -12.25
CA PHE A 511 -34.56 -2.53 -13.36
C PHE A 511 -33.40 -1.53 -13.40
N LEU A 512 -32.22 -2.05 -13.69
CA LEU A 512 -31.00 -1.29 -13.87
C LEU A 512 -30.23 -1.86 -15.05
N GLU A 513 -30.04 -1.05 -16.08
CA GLU A 513 -29.02 -1.27 -17.09
C GLU A 513 -27.68 -0.68 -16.59
N TYR A 514 -26.64 -1.52 -16.49
CA TYR A 514 -25.34 -1.13 -15.97
C TYR A 514 -24.24 -1.48 -16.97
N ALA A 515 -23.45 -0.48 -17.39
CA ALA A 515 -22.32 -0.72 -18.28
C ALA A 515 -21.00 -0.89 -17.50
N ALA A 516 -20.11 -1.78 -17.93
CA ALA A 516 -18.77 -1.86 -17.36
C ALA A 516 -17.75 -2.47 -18.31
N GLU A 517 -16.51 -1.97 -18.29
CA GLU A 517 -15.40 -2.59 -19.01
C GLU A 517 -14.82 -3.80 -18.25
N GLY A 518 -14.18 -4.71 -18.99
CA GLY A 518 -13.49 -5.87 -18.40
C GLY A 518 -12.47 -5.47 -17.32
N ARG A 519 -11.69 -4.42 -17.55
CA ARG A 519 -10.64 -3.93 -16.64
C ARG A 519 -11.18 -3.39 -15.33
N ILE A 520 -12.40 -2.83 -15.32
CA ILE A 520 -13.02 -2.26 -14.12
C ILE A 520 -13.88 -3.27 -13.35
N GLY A 521 -14.03 -4.50 -13.86
CA GLY A 521 -14.60 -5.63 -13.12
C GLY A 521 -15.79 -6.31 -13.77
N ALA A 522 -16.14 -5.96 -15.01
CA ALA A 522 -17.26 -6.57 -15.73
C ALA A 522 -17.17 -8.10 -15.81
N ILE A 523 -15.96 -8.65 -15.92
CA ILE A 523 -15.76 -10.10 -15.95
C ILE A 523 -16.25 -10.78 -14.66
N GLY A 524 -16.16 -10.09 -13.51
CA GLY A 524 -16.75 -10.61 -12.27
C GLY A 524 -18.28 -10.61 -12.29
N LEU A 525 -18.91 -9.65 -12.97
CA LEU A 525 -20.37 -9.64 -13.14
C LEU A 525 -20.82 -10.76 -14.09
N VAL A 526 -20.07 -11.01 -15.19
CA VAL A 526 -20.32 -12.16 -16.07
C VAL A 526 -20.27 -13.47 -15.29
N GLU A 527 -19.28 -13.62 -14.42
CA GLU A 527 -19.16 -14.80 -13.57
C GLU A 527 -20.33 -14.92 -12.57
N SER A 528 -20.77 -13.81 -11.98
CA SER A 528 -21.97 -13.80 -11.13
C SER A 528 -23.24 -14.16 -11.89
N TYR A 529 -23.37 -13.75 -13.15
CA TYR A 529 -24.48 -14.16 -14.00
C TYR A 529 -24.49 -15.68 -14.22
N ASN A 530 -23.34 -16.24 -14.62
CA ASN A 530 -23.19 -17.68 -14.86
C ASN A 530 -23.52 -18.50 -13.61
N LYS A 531 -23.09 -18.02 -12.43
CA LYS A 531 -23.31 -18.67 -11.14
C LYS A 531 -24.64 -18.29 -10.47
N ARG A 532 -25.49 -17.47 -11.11
CA ARG A 532 -26.75 -16.94 -10.58
C ARG A 532 -26.59 -16.28 -9.19
N LEU A 533 -25.47 -15.60 -8.98
CA LEU A 533 -25.12 -14.96 -7.71
C LEU A 533 -25.80 -13.59 -7.57
N PRO A 534 -26.33 -13.24 -6.39
CA PRO A 534 -26.93 -11.94 -6.15
C PRO A 534 -25.87 -10.84 -6.04
N ILE A 535 -26.24 -9.64 -6.50
CA ILE A 535 -25.42 -8.42 -6.48
C ILE A 535 -26.03 -7.42 -5.50
N ARG A 536 -25.26 -6.98 -4.51
CA ARG A 536 -25.64 -5.82 -3.69
C ARG A 536 -25.48 -4.54 -4.50
N VAL A 537 -26.51 -3.71 -4.55
CA VAL A 537 -26.48 -2.43 -5.26
C VAL A 537 -26.41 -1.27 -4.28
N PHE A 538 -25.43 -0.39 -4.49
CA PHE A 538 -25.26 0.84 -3.74
C PHE A 538 -25.41 2.05 -4.64
N ARG A 539 -26.36 2.94 -4.37
CA ARG A 539 -26.50 4.21 -5.11
C ARG A 539 -25.80 5.33 -4.36
N SER A 540 -24.93 6.05 -5.06
CA SER A 540 -24.17 7.16 -4.49
C SER A 540 -25.01 8.44 -4.36
N SER A 541 -24.67 9.30 -3.40
CA SER A 541 -25.26 10.64 -3.28
C SER A 541 -24.89 11.58 -4.43
N THR A 542 -23.83 11.27 -5.17
CA THR A 542 -23.40 12.02 -6.37
C THR A 542 -23.99 11.43 -7.66
N TYR A 543 -24.81 10.38 -7.58
CA TYR A 543 -25.46 9.79 -8.74
C TYR A 543 -26.49 10.75 -9.34
N ARG A 544 -26.47 10.93 -10.67
CA ARG A 544 -27.37 11.87 -11.37
C ARG A 544 -28.68 11.20 -11.80
N SER A 545 -29.37 10.60 -10.84
CA SER A 545 -30.69 9.99 -11.04
C SER A 545 -31.63 10.40 -9.90
N ARG A 546 -32.94 10.28 -10.13
CA ARG A 546 -33.95 10.41 -9.07
C ARG A 546 -33.80 9.34 -7.99
N TYR A 547 -33.00 8.29 -8.21
CA TYR A 547 -32.76 7.23 -7.22
C TYR A 547 -31.47 7.39 -6.42
N ARG A 548 -30.78 8.53 -6.53
CA ARG A 548 -29.57 8.81 -5.76
C ARG A 548 -29.81 8.76 -4.25
N ALA A 549 -28.75 8.50 -3.48
CA ALA A 549 -28.81 8.60 -2.03
C ALA A 549 -29.00 10.07 -1.58
N ILE A 550 -29.94 10.32 -0.66
CA ILE A 550 -30.12 11.65 -0.04
C ILE A 550 -29.55 11.63 1.39
N PRO A 551 -28.43 12.32 1.68
CA PRO A 551 -28.02 12.53 3.05
C PRO A 551 -29.00 13.45 3.78
N LYS A 552 -29.34 13.11 5.03
CA LYS A 552 -30.23 13.92 5.90
C LYS A 552 -29.77 15.37 6.05
N SER A 553 -28.46 15.62 5.95
CA SER A 553 -27.88 16.97 5.96
C SER A 553 -26.87 17.11 4.83
N ILE A 554 -27.26 17.80 3.76
CA ILE A 554 -26.39 18.09 2.61
C ILE A 554 -25.27 19.08 3.02
N HIS A 555 -25.56 19.99 3.96
CA HIS A 555 -24.64 21.08 4.30
C HIS A 555 -23.53 20.68 5.28
N LYS A 556 -23.75 19.69 6.15
CA LYS A 556 -22.79 19.34 7.21
C LYS A 556 -21.74 18.30 6.79
N ASP A 557 -22.05 17.42 5.84
CA ASP A 557 -21.13 16.36 5.42
C ASP A 557 -20.90 16.38 3.91
N LYS A 558 -19.74 16.92 3.51
CA LYS A 558 -19.31 16.96 2.11
C LYS A 558 -18.90 15.58 1.55
N ARG A 559 -18.85 14.54 2.38
CA ARG A 559 -18.42 13.20 1.94
C ARG A 559 -19.56 12.49 1.22
N THR A 560 -19.22 11.86 0.10
CA THR A 560 -20.14 10.98 -0.62
C THR A 560 -20.69 9.88 0.28
N LYS A 561 -22.01 9.71 0.26
CA LYS A 561 -22.72 8.63 0.95
C LYS A 561 -23.25 7.64 -0.07
N TYR A 562 -23.47 6.41 0.39
CA TYR A 562 -23.95 5.31 -0.43
C TYR A 562 -25.15 4.70 0.26
N ARG A 563 -26.30 4.69 -0.40
CA ARG A 563 -27.49 3.99 0.10
C ARG A 563 -27.44 2.55 -0.36
N TYR A 564 -27.68 1.60 0.55
CA TYR A 564 -27.85 0.20 0.17
C TYR A 564 -29.28 -0.02 -0.34
N ASP A 565 -29.43 -0.40 -1.61
CA ASP A 565 -30.73 -0.52 -2.25
C ASP A 565 -31.23 -1.98 -2.35
N GLY A 566 -30.47 -2.91 -1.79
CA GLY A 566 -30.80 -4.34 -1.74
C GLY A 566 -30.01 -5.19 -2.75
N LEU A 567 -30.51 -6.40 -2.93
CA LEU A 567 -29.99 -7.44 -3.81
C LEU A 567 -30.69 -7.41 -5.17
N TYR A 568 -29.87 -7.57 -6.22
CA TYR A 568 -30.26 -7.63 -7.62
C TYR A 568 -29.71 -8.91 -8.23
N LYS A 569 -30.36 -9.40 -9.28
CA LYS A 569 -29.88 -10.51 -10.11
C LYS A 569 -29.56 -9.99 -11.50
N ILE A 570 -28.48 -10.46 -12.08
CA ILE A 570 -28.18 -10.20 -13.50
C ILE A 570 -29.08 -11.13 -14.32
N VAL A 571 -29.93 -10.57 -15.17
CA VAL A 571 -30.89 -11.32 -16.00
C VAL A 571 -30.31 -11.60 -17.38
N SER A 572 -29.54 -10.66 -17.92
CA SER A 572 -28.85 -10.79 -19.19
C SER A 572 -27.61 -9.90 -19.22
N TYR A 573 -26.72 -10.13 -20.18
CA TYR A 573 -25.67 -9.18 -20.51
C TYR A 573 -25.27 -9.27 -21.98
N THR A 574 -24.83 -8.14 -22.53
CA THR A 574 -24.30 -8.01 -23.89
C THR A 574 -22.80 -7.77 -23.83
N LYS A 575 -22.05 -8.56 -24.61
CA LYS A 575 -20.59 -8.39 -24.74
C LYS A 575 -20.29 -7.19 -25.63
N PRO A 576 -19.17 -6.47 -25.39
CA PRO A 576 -18.77 -5.40 -26.27
C PRO A 576 -18.40 -5.95 -27.66
N VAL A 577 -18.77 -5.21 -28.71
CA VAL A 577 -18.39 -5.53 -30.10
C VAL A 577 -16.87 -5.43 -30.29
N VAL A 578 -16.24 -4.47 -29.61
CA VAL A 578 -14.78 -4.29 -29.61
C VAL A 578 -14.16 -4.85 -28.33
N GLN A 579 -12.96 -5.43 -28.43
CA GLN A 579 -12.27 -6.08 -27.30
C GLN A 579 -12.09 -5.16 -26.06
N LYS A 580 -12.05 -3.84 -26.26
CA LYS A 580 -11.91 -2.82 -25.20
C LYS A 580 -13.23 -2.12 -24.82
N GLY A 581 -14.38 -2.60 -25.31
CA GLY A 581 -15.67 -1.96 -25.05
C GLY A 581 -16.25 -2.31 -23.68
N ALA A 582 -17.41 -1.71 -23.38
CA ALA A 582 -18.19 -1.99 -22.19
C ALA A 582 -19.16 -3.15 -22.41
N PHE A 583 -19.22 -4.05 -21.44
CA PHE A 583 -20.33 -4.97 -21.28
C PHE A 583 -21.53 -4.19 -20.78
N VAL A 584 -22.73 -4.56 -21.21
CA VAL A 584 -23.99 -4.00 -20.72
C VAL A 584 -24.72 -5.10 -19.97
N PHE A 585 -25.11 -4.85 -18.72
CA PHE A 585 -25.77 -5.81 -17.85
C PHE A 585 -27.19 -5.35 -17.54
N GLU A 586 -28.16 -6.24 -17.62
CA GLU A 586 -29.52 -5.99 -17.14
C GLU A 586 -29.68 -6.60 -15.74
N LEU A 587 -29.95 -5.77 -14.75
CA LEU A 587 -30.11 -6.19 -13.36
C LEU A 587 -31.54 -5.95 -12.88
N HIS A 588 -32.14 -6.97 -12.27
CA HIS A 588 -33.46 -6.90 -11.65
C HIS A 588 -33.35 -7.01 -10.14
N ARG A 589 -33.98 -6.08 -9.42
CA ARG A 589 -34.08 -6.12 -7.96
C ARG A 589 -34.88 -7.35 -7.53
N SER A 590 -34.33 -8.16 -6.63
CA SER A 590 -35.02 -9.34 -6.08
C SER A 590 -36.33 -8.94 -5.39
N LYS A 591 -37.38 -9.77 -5.51
CA LYS A 591 -38.64 -9.56 -4.78
C LYS A 591 -38.43 -9.81 -3.27
N VAL A 592 -39.35 -9.33 -2.44
CA VAL A 592 -39.37 -9.66 -1.01
C VAL A 592 -39.93 -11.08 -0.86
N GLY A 593 -39.30 -11.91 -0.02
CA GLY A 593 -39.74 -13.28 0.29
C GLY A 593 -39.56 -14.34 -0.80
N SER A 594 -38.90 -14.05 -1.94
CA SER A 594 -38.82 -15.00 -3.06
C SER A 594 -37.75 -16.09 -2.93
N ASP A 595 -36.73 -15.89 -2.11
CA ASP A 595 -35.59 -16.80 -1.92
C ASP A 595 -34.75 -16.34 -0.70
N PRO A 596 -33.75 -17.11 -0.21
CA PRO A 596 -32.82 -16.66 0.84
C PRO A 596 -32.05 -15.36 0.52
N TYR A 597 -32.09 -14.90 -0.74
CA TYR A 597 -31.50 -13.65 -1.23
C TYR A 597 -32.57 -12.58 -1.53
N SER A 598 -33.75 -12.70 -0.92
CA SER A 598 -34.80 -11.72 -1.09
C SER A 598 -34.40 -10.39 -0.48
N ASN A 599 -35.03 -9.32 -0.93
CA ASN A 599 -34.95 -8.04 -0.22
C ASN A 599 -35.84 -8.08 1.04
N LEU A 600 -35.54 -7.19 1.99
CA LEU A 600 -36.30 -6.98 3.22
C LEU A 600 -37.31 -5.84 3.08
N ILE A 601 -36.98 -4.81 2.29
CA ILE A 601 -37.81 -3.62 2.10
C ILE A 601 -38.49 -3.68 0.73
N ARG A 602 -39.78 -3.35 0.70
CA ARG A 602 -40.56 -3.33 -0.54
C ARG A 602 -40.07 -2.20 -1.45
N ASN A 603 -40.30 -2.35 -2.75
CA ASN A 603 -39.89 -1.33 -3.72
C ASN A 603 -40.53 0.04 -3.44
N LYS A 604 -41.79 0.06 -2.98
CA LYS A 604 -42.50 1.30 -2.65
C LYS A 604 -41.80 2.07 -1.52
N GLU A 605 -41.52 1.39 -0.40
CA GLU A 605 -40.84 1.96 0.76
C GLU A 605 -39.44 2.50 0.43
N MET A 606 -38.69 1.81 -0.43
CA MET A 606 -37.38 2.30 -0.89
C MET A 606 -37.49 3.54 -1.79
N LEU A 607 -38.53 3.62 -2.62
CA LEU A 607 -38.80 4.76 -3.47
C LEU A 607 -39.19 6.00 -2.66
N ASP A 608 -39.85 5.82 -1.51
CA ASP A 608 -40.19 6.91 -0.60
C ASP A 608 -38.94 7.57 0.02
N LEU A 609 -37.81 6.85 0.03
CA LEU A 609 -36.49 7.39 0.43
C LEU A 609 -35.78 8.17 -0.69
N CYS A 610 -36.34 8.20 -1.89
CA CYS A 610 -35.79 8.89 -3.05
C CYS A 610 -36.33 10.32 -3.17
N PRO A 611 -35.60 11.25 -3.80
CA PRO A 611 -36.14 12.59 -4.07
C PRO A 611 -37.42 12.53 -4.91
N ALA A 612 -38.44 13.28 -4.48
CA ALA A 612 -39.70 13.39 -5.19
C ALA A 612 -39.49 13.93 -6.63
N PRO A 613 -40.14 13.33 -7.64
CA PRO A 613 -40.10 13.85 -9.00
C PRO A 613 -40.65 15.29 -9.03
N GLY A 614 -39.93 16.23 -9.64
CA GLY A 614 -40.41 17.61 -9.86
C GLY A 614 -39.83 18.70 -8.95
N LYS A 615 -39.20 18.37 -7.81
CA LYS A 615 -38.37 19.36 -7.10
C LYS A 615 -37.04 19.50 -7.84
N LYS A 616 -36.98 20.40 -8.83
CA LYS A 616 -35.72 20.85 -9.43
C LYS A 616 -34.83 21.34 -8.29
N ASN A 617 -33.91 20.51 -7.82
CA ASN A 617 -32.81 20.96 -6.97
C ASN A 617 -31.92 21.83 -7.86
N ILE A 618 -32.26 23.11 -7.87
CA ILE A 618 -31.48 24.20 -8.42
C ILE A 618 -30.08 24.14 -7.80
N GLN A 619 -29.08 24.16 -8.68
CA GLN A 619 -27.65 24.38 -8.43
C GLN A 619 -26.87 23.28 -7.68
N ALA A 620 -26.54 22.20 -8.39
CA ALA A 620 -25.14 21.81 -8.43
C ALA A 620 -24.46 22.81 -9.37
N SER A 621 -23.84 23.86 -8.82
CA SER A 621 -23.07 24.81 -9.61
C SER A 621 -22.00 24.04 -10.39
N ASP A 622 -22.10 24.08 -11.71
CA ASP A 622 -21.01 23.73 -12.61
C ASP A 622 -19.86 24.72 -12.36
N LYS A 623 -19.06 24.45 -11.33
CA LYS A 623 -17.69 24.97 -11.27
C LYS A 623 -16.81 23.94 -11.95
N THR A 624 -16.69 24.07 -13.27
CA THR A 624 -15.57 23.53 -14.03
C THR A 624 -14.26 24.03 -13.40
N VAL A 625 -13.37 23.09 -13.08
CA VAL A 625 -11.97 23.32 -12.69
C VAL A 625 -11.13 23.34 -13.95
#